data_AF-A0A3M1DSH1-F1
#
_entry.id   AF-A0A3M1DSH1-F1
#
_cell.length_a   1.000
_cell.length_b   1.000
_cell.length_c   1.000
_cell.angle_alpha   90.00
_cell.angle_beta   90.00
_cell.angle_gamma   90.00
#
_symmetry.space_group_name_H-M   'P 1'
#
loop_
_entity.id
_entity.type
_entity.pdbx_description
1 polymer ?
#
loop_
_entity_poly.entity_id
_entity_poly.type
_entity_poly.pdbx_seq_one_letter_code
_entity_poly.pdbx_strand_id
1 'polypeptide(L)'
;KEVFNIIRTINREQGITMLLVEQNANMALHSATYGYVMESGKIVLDGTAEELLNNEDMKEFYLGGGHDSERKSFKNLKSYKRRKRWM
;
A
#
# COMPACT_ATOMS: atom_id res chain seq x y z
N LYS A 1 -9.17 -15.13 0.53
CA LYS A 1 -8.22 -15.58 -0.53
C LYS A 1 -8.93 -15.84 -1.85
N GLU A 2 -10.06 -16.54 -1.85
CA GLU A 2 -10.80 -16.87 -3.08
C GLU A 2 -11.32 -15.65 -3.87
N VAL A 3 -11.92 -14.66 -3.18
CA VAL A 3 -12.45 -13.44 -3.82
C VAL A 3 -11.39 -12.68 -4.63
N PHE A 4 -10.18 -12.54 -4.09
CA PHE A 4 -9.09 -11.84 -4.76
C PHE A 4 -8.59 -12.57 -6.02
N ASN A 5 -8.57 -13.90 -5.98
CA ASN A 5 -8.25 -14.70 -7.16
C ASN A 5 -9.32 -14.50 -8.25
N ILE A 6 -10.60 -14.49 -7.88
CA ILE A 6 -11.71 -14.23 -8.82
C ILE A 6 -11.56 -12.84 -9.46
N ILE A 7 -11.29 -11.80 -8.66
CA ILE A 7 -11.06 -10.43 -9.15
C ILE A 7 -9.91 -10.41 -10.17
N ARG A 8 -8.79 -11.07 -9.86
CA ARG A 8 -7.63 -11.14 -10.75
C ARG A 8 -7.95 -11.89 -12.05
N THR A 9 -8.70 -12.98 -11.97
CA THR A 9 -9.14 -13.75 -13.15
C THR A 9 -10.01 -12.90 -14.06
N ILE A 10 -11.03 -12.22 -13.50
CA ILE A 10 -11.92 -11.34 -14.28
C ILE A 10 -11.12 -10.21 -14.95
N ASN A 11 -10.26 -9.52 -14.20
CA ASN A 11 -9.43 -8.45 -14.76
C ASN A 11 -8.55 -8.94 -15.93
N ARG A 12 -7.92 -10.11 -15.80
CA ARG A 12 -6.99 -10.65 -16.80
C ARG A 12 -7.69 -11.26 -18.01
N GLU A 13 -8.74 -12.04 -17.79
CA GLU A 13 -9.42 -12.78 -18.86
C GLU A 13 -10.42 -11.91 -19.61
N GLN A 14 -11.06 -10.96 -18.93
CA GLN A 14 -12.11 -10.12 -19.52
C GLN A 14 -11.66 -8.67 -19.77
N GLY A 15 -10.45 -8.30 -19.33
CA GLY A 15 -9.91 -6.94 -19.53
C GLY A 15 -10.65 -5.85 -18.75
N ILE A 16 -11.44 -6.22 -17.74
CA ILE A 16 -12.25 -5.27 -16.97
C ILE A 16 -11.35 -4.48 -16.02
N THR A 17 -11.45 -3.15 -16.07
CA THR A 17 -10.78 -2.28 -15.10
C THR A 17 -11.50 -2.33 -13.76
N MET A 18 -10.76 -2.54 -12.67
CA MET A 18 -11.33 -2.70 -11.33
C MET A 18 -10.65 -1.77 -10.33
N LEU A 19 -11.45 -1.16 -9.46
CA LEU A 19 -10.97 -0.43 -8.29
C LEU A 19 -11.35 -1.23 -7.04
N LEU A 20 -10.33 -1.63 -6.28
CA LEU A 20 -10.49 -2.39 -5.05
C LEU A 20 -10.14 -1.51 -3.86
N VAL A 21 -11.02 -1.47 -2.86
CA VAL A 21 -10.81 -0.73 -1.61
C VAL A 21 -10.81 -1.72 -0.46
N GLU A 22 -9.70 -1.79 0.27
CA GLU A 22 -9.48 -2.78 1.31
C GLU A 22 -8.78 -2.17 2.51
N GLN A 23 -9.11 -2.67 3.71
CA GLN A 23 -8.39 -2.28 4.93
C GLN A 23 -7.06 -3.01 5.05
N ASN A 24 -6.96 -4.23 4.49
CA ASN A 24 -5.74 -5.01 4.47
C ASN A 24 -4.91 -4.69 3.21
N ALA A 25 -4.01 -3.72 3.33
CA ALA A 25 -3.13 -3.30 2.24
C ALA A 25 -2.29 -4.46 1.69
N ASN A 26 -1.83 -5.38 2.54
CA ASN A 26 -1.05 -6.53 2.11
C ASN A 26 -1.82 -7.37 1.08
N MET A 27 -3.04 -7.75 1.41
CA MET A 27 -3.88 -8.58 0.54
C MET A 27 -4.26 -7.86 -0.75
N ALA A 28 -4.57 -6.56 -0.65
CA ALA A 28 -4.93 -5.75 -1.79
C ALA A 28 -3.78 -5.65 -2.80
N LEU A 29 -2.57 -5.34 -2.33
CA LEU A 29 -1.39 -5.19 -3.18
C LEU A 29 -1.00 -6.48 -3.89
N HIS A 30 -1.17 -7.65 -3.26
CA HIS A 30 -0.92 -8.94 -3.91
C HIS A 30 -1.86 -9.23 -5.10
N SER A 31 -2.96 -8.50 -5.22
CA SER A 31 -3.99 -8.71 -6.25
C SER A 31 -4.14 -7.54 -7.21
N ALA A 32 -3.39 -6.46 -6.99
CA ALA A 32 -3.43 -5.23 -7.77
C ALA A 32 -2.20 -5.10 -8.67
N THR A 33 -2.29 -4.22 -9.66
CA THR A 33 -1.16 -3.77 -10.49
C THR A 33 -0.57 -2.46 -9.99
N TYR A 34 -1.41 -1.57 -9.46
CA TYR A 34 -1.05 -0.27 -8.89
C TYR A 34 -1.84 -0.04 -7.60
N GLY A 35 -1.25 0.67 -6.64
CA GLY A 35 -1.86 0.92 -5.34
C GLY A 35 -1.78 2.38 -4.93
N TYR A 36 -2.77 2.80 -4.14
CA TYR A 36 -2.78 4.06 -3.41
C TYR A 36 -3.04 3.77 -1.95
N VAL A 37 -2.21 4.29 -1.06
CA VAL A 37 -2.37 4.17 0.38
C VAL A 37 -2.87 5.49 0.92
N MET A 38 -3.98 5.44 1.66
CA MET A 38 -4.64 6.61 2.21
C MET A 38 -4.64 6.58 3.73
N GLU A 39 -4.32 7.72 4.34
CA GLU A 39 -4.41 7.93 5.79
C GLU A 39 -5.05 9.29 6.08
N SER A 40 -6.08 9.30 6.93
CA SER A 40 -6.84 10.53 7.28
C SER A 40 -7.29 11.35 6.07
N GLY A 41 -7.78 10.69 5.01
CA GLY A 41 -8.25 11.34 3.79
C GLY A 41 -7.15 11.89 2.87
N LYS A 42 -5.89 11.50 3.07
CA LYS A 42 -4.77 11.91 2.20
C LYS A 42 -4.02 10.71 1.66
N ILE A 43 -3.63 10.76 0.39
CA ILE A 43 -2.72 9.76 -0.19
C ILE A 43 -1.33 9.96 0.39
N VAL A 44 -0.82 8.93 1.07
CA VAL A 44 0.50 8.95 1.72
C VAL A 44 1.55 8.20 0.91
N LEU A 45 1.17 7.18 0.17
CA LEU A 45 2.02 6.44 -0.75
C LEU A 45 1.21 6.02 -1.98
N ASP A 46 1.89 5.90 -3.11
CA ASP A 46 1.36 5.36 -4.35
C ASP A 46 2.50 4.77 -5.19
N GLY A 47 2.16 3.87 -6.10
CA GLY A 47 3.13 3.18 -6.95
C GLY A 47 2.60 1.87 -7.47
N THR A 48 3.43 1.16 -8.24
CA THR A 48 3.12 -0.21 -8.64
C THR A 48 2.99 -1.09 -7.40
N ALA A 49 2.20 -2.17 -7.51
CA ALA A 49 2.06 -3.12 -6.42
C ALA A 49 3.41 -3.68 -5.97
N GLU A 50 4.33 -3.91 -6.92
CA GLU A 50 5.69 -4.38 -6.66
C GLU A 50 6.54 -3.36 -5.87
N GLU A 51 6.56 -2.09 -6.31
CA GLU A 51 7.29 -1.03 -5.60
C GLU A 51 6.76 -0.86 -4.17
N LEU A 52 5.44 -0.88 -4.00
CA LEU A 52 4.81 -0.73 -2.69
C LEU A 52 5.13 -1.94 -1.80
N LEU A 53 5.00 -3.18 -2.29
CA LEU A 53 5.33 -4.39 -1.54
C LEU A 53 6.80 -4.44 -1.12
N ASN A 54 7.70 -3.86 -1.91
CA ASN A 54 9.14 -3.80 -1.61
C ASN A 54 9.56 -2.59 -0.78
N ASN A 55 8.70 -1.59 -0.60
CA ASN A 55 8.98 -0.38 0.16
C ASN A 55 9.12 -0.68 1.66
N GLU A 56 10.26 -0.32 2.26
CA GLU A 56 10.55 -0.55 3.68
C GLU A 56 9.55 0.16 4.61
N ASP A 57 9.22 1.43 4.32
CA ASP A 57 8.22 2.18 5.09
C ASP A 57 6.86 1.44 5.03
N MET A 58 6.45 0.94 3.86
CA MET A 58 5.18 0.21 3.71
C MET A 58 5.17 -1.11 4.52
N LYS A 59 6.27 -1.86 4.50
CA LYS A 59 6.41 -3.10 5.28
C LYS A 59 6.29 -2.87 6.79
N GLU A 60 6.95 -1.82 7.28
CA GLU A 60 6.98 -1.47 8.71
C GLU A 60 5.59 -1.12 9.23
N PHE A 61 4.85 -0.29 8.51
CA PHE A 61 3.62 0.32 9.03
C PHE A 61 2.32 -0.35 8.58
N TYR A 62 2.31 -1.06 7.45
CA TYR A 62 1.08 -1.61 6.86
C TYR A 62 1.10 -3.12 6.60
N LEU A 63 2.27 -3.77 6.46
CA LEU A 63 2.35 -5.22 6.23
C LEU A 63 2.66 -6.05 7.49
N GLY A 64 2.86 -5.41 8.64
CA GLY A 64 3.09 -6.10 9.91
C GLY A 64 4.52 -6.60 10.11
N GLY A 65 5.52 -5.97 9.49
CA GLY A 65 6.94 -6.33 9.65
C GLY A 65 7.61 -5.86 10.96
N GLY A 66 6.93 -5.07 11.79
CA GLY A 66 7.46 -4.57 13.05
C GLY A 66 6.87 -5.29 14.26
N HIS A 67 7.70 -6.04 15.00
CA HIS A 67 7.43 -6.36 16.41
C HIS A 67 7.16 -5.06 17.18
N ASP A 68 6.06 -5.02 17.94
CA ASP A 68 5.77 -4.04 19.02
C ASP A 68 6.11 -2.56 18.77
N SER A 69 5.67 -2.02 17.64
CA SER A 69 5.78 -0.57 17.40
C SER A 69 4.38 0.05 17.39
N GLU A 70 4.10 0.92 18.36
CA GLU A 70 2.99 1.87 18.31
C GLU A 70 2.76 2.36 16.88
N ARG A 71 1.49 2.45 16.43
CA ARG A 71 1.14 2.88 15.07
C ARG A 71 1.71 4.28 14.77
N LYS A 72 2.96 4.38 14.30
CA LYS A 72 3.57 5.64 13.90
C LYS A 72 2.97 6.04 12.55
N SER A 73 2.35 7.22 12.50
CA SER A 73 1.75 7.75 11.25
C SER A 73 2.82 8.16 10.23
N PHE A 74 2.57 7.86 8.95
CA PHE A 74 3.41 8.28 7.82
C PHE A 74 3.61 9.79 7.70
N LYS A 75 2.73 10.59 8.32
CA LYS A 75 2.87 12.05 8.39
C LYS A 75 4.22 12.47 8.98
N ASN A 76 4.75 11.69 9.92
CA ASN A 76 6.02 11.99 10.59
C ASN A 76 7.24 11.69 9.69
N LEU A 77 7.18 10.67 8.83
CA LEU A 77 8.27 10.24 7.94
C LEU A 77 8.47 11.16 6.73
N LYS A 78 7.40 11.63 6.09
CA LYS A 78 7.56 12.63 4.99
C LYS A 78 8.09 13.96 5.52
N SER A 79 7.70 14.34 6.73
CA SER A 79 8.26 15.51 7.43
C SER A 79 9.74 15.32 7.78
N TYR A 80 10.18 14.08 8.03
CA TYR A 80 11.58 13.74 8.24
C TYR A 80 12.39 13.79 6.93
N LYS A 81 11.93 13.13 5.86
CA LYS A 81 12.60 13.14 4.54
C LYS A 81 12.71 14.55 3.94
N ARG A 82 11.69 15.42 4.13
CA ARG A 82 11.76 16.82 3.69
C ARG A 82 12.77 17.64 4.50
N ARG A 83 12.84 17.49 5.83
CA ARG A 83 13.76 18.25 6.68
C ARG A 83 15.23 17.93 6.41
N LYS A 84 15.56 16.67 6.14
CA LYS A 84 16.93 16.25 5.79
C LYS A 84 17.44 16.72 4.42
N ARG A 85 16.57 17.24 3.56
CA ARG A 85 16.97 17.77 2.24
C ARG A 85 17.49 19.20 2.29
N TRP A 86 17.33 19.88 3.43
CA TRP A 86 17.68 21.29 3.63
C TRP A 86 18.72 21.50 4.74
N MET A 87 19.34 20.42 5.22
CA MET A 87 20.52 20.42 6.08
C MET A 87 21.67 19.78 5.32
#